data_AF-A0A350V3J4-F1
#
_entry.id   AF-A0A350V3J4-F1
#
_cell.length_a   1.000
_cell.length_b   1.000
_cell.length_c   1.000
_cell.angle_alpha   90.00
_cell.angle_beta   90.00
_cell.angle_gamma   90.00
#
_symmetry.space_group_name_H-M   'P 1'
#
loop_
_entity.id
_entity.type
_entity.pdbx_description
1 polymer ?
#
loop_
_entity_poly.entity_id
_entity_poly.type
_entity_poly.pdbx_seq_one_letter_code
_entity_poly.pdbx_strand_id
1 'polypeptide(L)' 'MSIIKSKTLNPKRSASKLLKEMPDDCTYEDIQYHLYVLQKIEKGLTDAMAGKTYSTDQMKLKLKRWIRK' A
#
# COMPACT_ATOMS: atom_id res chain seq x y z
N MET A 1 -0.86 -3.50 -24.62
CA MET A 1 -0.61 -3.11 -23.22
C MET A 1 -0.76 -4.32 -22.30
N SER A 2 0.34 -4.94 -21.84
CA SER A 2 0.28 -6.18 -21.03
C SER A 2 1.24 -6.20 -19.83
N ILE A 3 1.58 -5.03 -19.26
CA ILE A 3 2.63 -4.95 -18.23
C ILE A 3 2.08 -5.19 -16.80
N ILE A 4 0.76 -5.36 -16.62
CA ILE A 4 0.14 -5.50 -15.28
C ILE A 4 -0.58 -6.85 -15.09
N LYS A 5 -0.08 -7.94 -15.68
CA LYS A 5 -0.47 -9.28 -15.20
C LYS A 5 0.35 -9.61 -13.94
N SER A 6 -0.15 -9.06 -12.82
CA SER A 6 -0.13 -9.62 -11.47
C SER A 6 1.00 -10.61 -11.15
N LYS A 7 2.17 -10.07 -10.80
CA LYS A 7 3.07 -10.77 -9.89
C LYS A 7 2.37 -10.77 -8.53
N THR A 8 1.78 -11.87 -8.12
CA THR A 8 1.36 -12.05 -6.72
C THR A 8 2.61 -11.86 -5.88
N LEU A 9 2.73 -10.71 -5.22
CA LEU A 9 3.89 -10.40 -4.41
C LEU A 9 3.83 -11.31 -3.17
N ASN A 10 4.73 -12.30 -3.12
CA ASN A 10 4.93 -13.10 -1.92
C ASN A 10 5.43 -12.16 -0.81
N PRO A 11 4.70 -11.97 0.32
CA PRO A 11 5.05 -10.97 1.32
C PRO A 11 6.48 -11.10 1.85
N LYS A 12 6.97 -12.34 2.02
CA LYS A 12 8.36 -12.60 2.43
C LYS A 12 9.35 -12.07 1.38
N ARG A 13 9.09 -12.32 0.10
CA ARG A 13 9.97 -11.87 -0.99
C ARG A 13 9.94 -10.34 -1.14
N SER A 14 8.78 -9.71 -0.97
CA SER A 14 8.65 -8.25 -0.98
C SER A 14 9.41 -7.62 0.17
N ALA A 15 9.21 -8.13 1.39
CA ALA A 15 9.93 -7.67 2.58
C ALA A 15 11.44 -7.85 2.44
N SER A 16 11.90 -9.01 1.95
CA SER A 16 13.33 -9.22 1.71
C SER A 16 13.92 -8.30 0.64
N LYS A 17 13.14 -7.90 -0.38
CA LYS A 17 13.61 -6.94 -1.39
C LYS A 17 13.70 -5.54 -0.79
N LEU A 18 12.68 -5.13 -0.04
CA LEU A 18 12.64 -3.87 0.68
C LEU A 18 13.86 -3.73 1.59
N LEU A 19 14.10 -4.72 2.47
CA LEU A 19 15.21 -4.71 3.42
C LEU A 19 16.59 -4.63 2.73
N LYS A 20 16.74 -5.21 1.53
CA LYS A 20 18.00 -5.13 0.76
C LYS A 20 18.27 -3.75 0.17
N GLU A 21 17.24 -2.94 -0.01
CA GLU A 21 17.33 -1.59 -0.58
C GLU A 21 17.43 -0.51 0.52
N MET A 22 17.30 -0.90 1.79
CA MET A 22 17.40 0.01 2.93
C MET A 22 18.87 0.29 3.30
N PRO A 23 19.18 1.51 3.80
CA PRO A 23 20.49 1.83 4.37
C PRO A 23 20.84 0.97 5.59
N ASP A 24 22.14 0.72 5.82
CA ASP A 24 22.60 -0.05 6.99
C ASP A 24 22.37 0.68 8.33
N ASP A 25 22.17 2.00 8.32
CA ASP A 25 21.90 2.83 9.50
C ASP A 25 20.42 3.00 9.83
N CYS A 26 19.53 2.30 9.11
CA CYS A 26 18.09 2.34 9.38
C CYS A 26 17.72 1.78 10.77
N THR A 27 16.71 2.37 11.40
CA THR A 27 16.22 1.91 12.70
C THR A 27 15.12 0.84 12.56
N TYR A 28 14.75 0.20 13.67
CA TYR A 28 13.62 -0.72 13.68
C TYR A 28 12.31 -0.02 13.31
N GLU A 29 12.14 1.24 13.70
CA GLU A 29 10.98 2.07 13.36
C GLU A 29 10.91 2.33 11.84
N ASP A 30 12.04 2.60 11.19
CA ASP A 30 12.10 2.76 9.73
C ASP A 30 11.64 1.48 9.02
N ILE A 31 12.19 0.33 9.45
CA ILE A 31 11.84 -0.98 8.90
C ILE A 31 10.33 -1.23 9.06
N GLN A 32 9.78 -0.99 10.25
CA GLN A 32 8.35 -1.17 10.52
C GLN A 32 7.49 -0.25 9.66
N TYR A 33 7.87 1.03 9.54
CA TYR A 33 7.15 2.00 8.73
C TYR A 33 7.11 1.58 7.25
N HIS A 34 8.25 1.22 6.68
CA HIS A 34 8.34 0.82 5.28
C HIS A 34 7.56 -0.47 5.00
N LEU A 35 7.59 -1.44 5.92
CA LEU A 35 6.78 -2.66 5.80
C LEU A 35 5.28 -2.35 5.88
N TYR A 36 4.86 -1.47 6.79
CA TYR A 36 3.47 -1.02 6.89
C TYR A 36 2.99 -0.36 5.60
N VAL A 37 3.77 0.56 5.04
CA VAL A 37 3.44 1.24 3.78
C VAL A 37 3.33 0.25 2.63
N LEU A 38 4.30 -0.67 2.50
CA LEU A 38 4.28 -1.73 1.51
C LEU A 38 3.00 -2.56 1.58
N GLN A 39 2.60 -2.98 2.79
CA GLN A 39 1.36 -3.72 3.02
C GLN A 39 0.12 -2.92 2.61
N LYS A 40 0.07 -1.60 2.88
CA LYS A 40 -1.06 -0.75 2.48
C LYS A 40 -1.16 -0.61 0.96
N ILE A 41 -0.03 -0.52 0.26
CA ILE A 41 0.01 -0.47 -1.20
C ILE A 41 -0.50 -1.79 -1.79
N GLU A 42 0.03 -2.93 -1.34
CA GLU A 42 -0.41 -4.25 -1.82
C GLU A 42 -1.92 -4.47 -1.60
N LYS A 43 -2.43 -4.05 -0.43
CA LYS A 43 -3.87 -4.09 -0.14
C LYS A 43 -4.66 -3.16 -1.06
N GLY A 44 -4.21 -1.93 -1.26
CA GLY A 44 -4.86 -0.95 -2.12
C GLY A 44 -4.92 -1.41 -3.58
N LEU A 45 -3.85 -2.01 -4.09
CA LEU A 45 -3.83 -2.62 -5.43
C LEU A 45 -4.81 -3.78 -5.53
N THR A 46 -4.86 -4.65 -4.52
CA THR A 46 -5.81 -5.77 -4.47
C THR A 46 -7.26 -5.27 -4.46
N ASP A 47 -7.56 -4.26 -3.63
CA ASP A 47 -8.88 -3.65 -3.55
C ASP A 47 -9.25 -2.97 -4.89
N ALA A 48 -8.31 -2.28 -5.54
CA ALA A 48 -8.52 -1.68 -6.86
C ALA A 48 -8.81 -2.72 -7.94
N MET A 49 -8.04 -3.82 -7.99
CA MET A 49 -8.28 -4.93 -8.91
C MET A 49 -9.62 -5.63 -8.67
N ALA A 50 -10.08 -5.68 -7.40
CA ALA A 50 -11.38 -6.22 -7.02
C ALA A 50 -12.54 -5.22 -7.20
N GLY A 51 -12.29 -4.03 -7.76
CA GLY A 51 -13.31 -2.99 -7.94
C GLY A 51 -13.77 -2.31 -6.64
N LYS A 52 -13.10 -2.56 -5.51
CA LYS A 52 -13.40 -1.95 -4.19
C LYS A 52 -12.83 -0.52 -4.11
N THR A 53 -13.21 0.31 -5.06
CA THR A 53 -12.79 1.72 -5.16
C THR A 53 -13.98 2.64 -4.91
N TYR A 54 -13.71 3.90 -4.63
CA TYR A 54 -14.74 4.94 -4.49
C TYR A 54 -14.59 5.95 -5.62
N SER A 55 -15.72 6.43 -6.14
CA SER A 55 -15.70 7.64 -6.97
C SER A 55 -15.32 8.86 -6.11
N THR A 56 -14.91 9.94 -6.77
CA THR A 56 -14.61 11.21 -6.12
C THR A 56 -15.75 11.70 -5.23
N ASP A 57 -17.00 11.60 -5.69
CA ASP A 57 -18.17 12.06 -4.93
C ASP A 57 -18.47 11.16 -3.72
N GLN A 58 -18.33 9.84 -3.87
CA GLN A 58 -18.46 8.90 -2.77
C GLN A 58 -17.40 9.18 -1.69
N MET A 59 -16.16 9.48 -2.09
CA MET A 59 -15.09 9.80 -1.16
C MET A 59 -15.30 11.14 -0.45
N LYS A 60 -15.76 12.19 -1.15
CA LYS A 60 -16.14 13.47 -0.54
C LYS A 60 -17.20 13.29 0.54
N LEU A 61 -18.25 12.50 0.28
CA LEU A 61 -19.30 12.20 1.27
C LEU A 61 -18.76 11.48 2.51
N LYS A 62 -17.81 10.55 2.33
CA LYS A 62 -17.15 9.87 3.44
C LYS A 62 -16.30 10.82 4.28
N LEU A 63 -15.50 11.66 3.64
CA LEU A 63 -14.60 12.61 4.31
C LEU A 63 -15.36 13.67 5.14
N LYS A 64 -16.57 14.08 4.70
CA LYS A 64 -17.43 15.00 5.45
C LYS A 64 -17.70 14.55 6.91
N ARG A 65 -17.69 13.24 7.19
CA ARG A 65 -17.89 12.71 8.55
C ARG A 65 -16.74 13.03 9.51
N TRP A 66 -15.54 13.24 8.98
CA TRP A 66 -14.30 13.42 9.74
C TRP A 66 -13.83 14.88 9.77
N ILE A 67 -14.14 15.64 8.72
CA ILE A 67 -13.71 17.05 8.56
C ILE A 67 -14.69 18.03 9.23
N ARG A 68 -15.67 17.54 9.99
CA ARG A 68 -16.63 18.41 10.67
C ARG A 68 -15.94 19.12 11.85
N LYS A 69 -15.56 20.38 11.62
CA LYS A 69 -15.26 21.37 12.67
C LYS A 69 -16.50 21.63 13.52
#